data_AF-H1V0N5-F1
#
_entry.id   AF-H1V0N5-F1
#
_cell.length_a   1.000
_cell.length_b   1.000
_cell.length_c   1.000
_cell.angle_alpha   90.00
_cell.angle_beta   90.00
_cell.angle_gamma   90.00
#
_symmetry.space_group_name_H-M   'P 1'
#
loop_
_entity.id
_entity.type
_entity.pdbx_description
1 polymer ?
#
loop_
_entity_poly.entity_id
_entity_poly.type
_entity_poly.pdbx_seq_one_letter_code
_entity_poly.pdbx_strand_id
1 'polypeptide(L)'
;MADNTLVLHVCIRLWGHTSGIGDAEITARGKAVSVSCRGEEIRVWELEGRVSGKSIAIQPNLTADEPDETLPRWDDRRNWVGFDDEMVIVLKETKDGRESLVVYDFS
;
A
#
# COMPACT_ATOMS: atom_id res chain seq x y z
N MET A 1 -0.43 22.37 -36.27
CA MET A 1 0.51 22.05 -35.18
C MET A 1 -0.34 21.52 -34.04
N ALA A 2 -0.17 20.26 -33.63
CA ALA A 2 -0.89 19.73 -32.48
C ALA A 2 -0.34 20.39 -31.21
N ASP A 3 -1.24 20.78 -30.32
CA ASP A 3 -0.96 21.33 -29.01
C ASP A 3 -0.51 20.22 -28.05
N ASN A 4 0.80 20.08 -27.90
CA ASN A 4 1.44 19.05 -27.06
C ASN A 4 1.44 19.43 -25.56
N THR A 5 0.41 20.11 -25.07
CA THR A 5 0.36 20.64 -23.71
C THR A 5 -0.25 19.63 -22.73
N LEU A 6 0.56 19.18 -21.76
CA LEU A 6 0.09 18.38 -20.63
C LEU A 6 -0.42 19.33 -19.53
N VAL A 7 -1.69 19.21 -19.14
CA VAL A 7 -2.29 19.97 -18.04
C VAL A 7 -2.59 19.03 -16.88
N LEU A 8 -2.02 19.30 -15.71
CA LEU A 8 -2.35 18.60 -14.47
C LEU A 8 -3.53 19.28 -13.79
N HIS A 9 -4.56 18.51 -13.46
CA HIS A 9 -5.70 18.98 -12.67
C HIS A 9 -5.37 19.00 -11.16
N VAL A 10 -6.28 19.57 -10.36
CA VAL A 10 -6.17 19.60 -8.89
C VAL A 10 -5.84 18.22 -8.33
N CYS A 11 -4.76 18.13 -7.56
CA CYS A 11 -4.36 16.90 -6.90
C CYS A 11 -5.14 16.69 -5.59
N ILE A 12 -5.35 15.42 -5.25
CA ILE A 12 -5.85 15.02 -3.94
C ILE A 12 -4.69 14.48 -3.11
N ARG A 13 -4.65 14.84 -1.83
CA ARG A 13 -3.72 14.23 -0.88
C ARG A 13 -4.46 13.22 -0.03
N LEU A 14 -3.93 12.01 0.02
CA LEU A 14 -4.43 10.90 0.83
C LEU A 14 -3.67 10.89 2.16
N TRP A 15 -4.40 10.93 3.27
CA TRP A 15 -3.83 11.00 4.62
C TRP A 15 -4.24 9.78 5.44
N GLY A 16 -3.31 9.22 6.19
CA GLY A 16 -3.64 8.14 7.13
C GLY A 16 -2.48 7.26 7.53
N HIS A 17 -1.49 7.06 6.65
CA HIS A 17 -0.29 6.28 6.98
C HIS A 17 0.42 6.87 8.20
N THR A 18 0.89 5.98 9.08
CA THR A 18 1.57 6.33 10.33
C THR A 18 3.10 6.28 10.22
N SER A 19 3.62 5.80 9.09
CA SER A 19 5.05 5.77 8.75
C SER A 19 5.26 6.12 7.28
N GLY A 20 6.52 6.11 6.82
CA GLY A 20 6.85 6.33 5.41
C GLY A 20 6.16 5.30 4.50
N ILE A 21 5.90 5.68 3.25
CA ILE A 21 5.28 4.81 2.24
C ILE A 21 6.40 4.19 1.40
N GLY A 22 6.39 2.85 1.28
CA GLY A 22 7.37 2.11 0.48
C GLY A 22 6.92 1.93 -0.97
N ASP A 23 5.63 1.63 -1.16
CA ASP A 23 5.05 1.36 -2.48
C ASP A 23 3.56 1.72 -2.53
N ALA A 24 3.07 2.03 -3.73
CA ALA A 24 1.67 2.34 -3.98
C ALA A 24 1.24 2.05 -5.42
N GLU A 25 0.03 1.51 -5.57
CA GLU A 25 -0.57 1.17 -6.87
C GLU A 25 -1.96 1.80 -7.00
N ILE A 26 -2.33 2.20 -8.23
CA ILE A 26 -3.65 2.76 -8.56
C ILE A 26 -4.32 1.86 -9.61
N THR A 27 -5.58 1.51 -9.38
CA THR A 27 -6.39 0.74 -10.33
C THR A 27 -7.19 1.65 -11.25
N ALA A 28 -7.54 1.12 -12.42
CA ALA A 28 -8.38 1.82 -13.40
C ALA A 28 -9.82 2.13 -12.92
N ARG A 29 -10.25 1.55 -11.79
CA ARG A 29 -11.59 1.73 -11.19
C ARG A 29 -11.62 2.74 -10.05
N GLY A 30 -10.58 3.56 -9.93
CA GLY A 30 -10.51 4.62 -8.92
C GLY A 30 -10.34 4.12 -7.50
N LYS A 31 -9.70 2.95 -7.31
CA LYS A 31 -9.13 2.55 -6.02
C LYS A 31 -7.61 2.66 -6.05
N ALA A 32 -7.00 2.97 -4.91
CA ALA A 32 -5.55 2.87 -4.73
C ALA A 32 -5.21 1.98 -3.55
N VAL A 33 -4.01 1.42 -3.55
CA VAL A 33 -3.42 0.71 -2.41
C VAL A 33 -2.06 1.31 -2.12
N SER A 34 -1.71 1.41 -0.84
CA SER A 34 -0.36 1.79 -0.43
C SER A 34 0.10 1.00 0.77
N VAL A 35 1.40 0.70 0.81
CA VAL A 35 2.05 -0.09 1.84
C VAL A 35 3.09 0.76 2.55
N SER A 36 3.10 0.70 3.88
CA SER A 36 4.12 1.38 4.67
C SER A 36 5.50 0.76 4.45
N CYS A 37 6.56 1.56 4.61
CA CYS A 37 7.96 1.10 4.54
C CYS A 37 8.16 -0.12 5.46
N ARG A 38 7.60 -0.06 6.67
CA ARG A 38 7.67 -1.14 7.66
C ARG A 38 6.72 -2.30 7.37
N GLY A 39 5.91 -2.27 6.31
CA GLY A 39 4.97 -3.34 5.93
C GLY A 39 3.87 -3.65 6.96
N GLU A 40 3.79 -2.90 8.06
CA GLU A 40 2.84 -3.08 9.17
C GLU A 40 1.46 -2.50 8.84
N GLU A 41 1.37 -1.67 7.81
CA GLU A 41 0.16 -0.95 7.46
C GLU A 41 -0.03 -0.95 5.94
N ILE A 42 -1.16 -1.49 5.50
CA ILE A 42 -1.61 -1.42 4.12
C ILE A 42 -2.89 -0.59 4.11
N ARG A 43 -3.02 0.34 3.18
CA ARG A 43 -4.24 1.16 3.04
C ARG A 43 -4.84 1.03 1.67
N VAL A 44 -6.13 0.72 1.64
CA VAL A 44 -6.96 0.76 0.43
C VAL A 44 -7.73 2.08 0.44
N TRP A 45 -7.65 2.84 -0.64
CA TRP A 45 -8.23 4.16 -0.81
C TRP A 45 -9.33 4.14 -1.87
N GLU A 46 -10.42 4.83 -1.58
CA GLU A 46 -11.42 5.16 -2.59
C GLU A 46 -11.08 6.54 -3.18
N LEU A 47 -10.87 6.60 -4.49
CA LEU A 47 -10.54 7.81 -5.24
C LEU A 47 -11.77 8.34 -5.98
N GLU A 48 -12.78 7.49 -6.23
CA GLU A 48 -14.04 7.93 -6.82
C GLU A 48 -14.93 8.56 -5.74
N GLY A 49 -15.47 9.75 -6.03
CA GLY A 49 -16.32 10.46 -5.08
C GLY A 49 -15.57 11.50 -4.24
N ARG A 50 -15.32 12.66 -4.86
CA ARG A 50 -15.12 13.99 -4.24
C ARG A 50 -14.58 14.02 -2.78
N VAL A 51 -13.29 14.31 -2.71
CA VAL A 51 -12.56 15.09 -1.68
C VAL A 51 -12.29 14.44 -0.31
N SER A 52 -12.88 13.30 0.03
CA SER A 52 -12.45 12.57 1.22
C SER A 52 -11.75 11.29 0.80
N GLY A 53 -10.41 11.27 0.85
CA GLY A 53 -9.60 10.09 0.63
C GLY A 53 -9.85 9.04 1.71
N LYS A 54 -11.03 8.42 1.68
CA LYS A 54 -11.46 7.40 2.62
C LYS A 54 -10.53 6.21 2.44
N SER A 55 -9.86 5.82 3.53
CA SER A 55 -9.05 4.61 3.55
C SER A 55 -9.56 3.60 4.57
N ILE A 56 -9.24 2.35 4.27
CA ILE A 56 -9.29 1.24 5.20
C ILE A 56 -7.84 0.85 5.48
N ALA A 57 -7.46 0.83 6.76
CA ALA A 57 -6.16 0.33 7.19
C ALA A 57 -6.27 -1.18 7.47
N ILE A 58 -5.33 -1.92 6.92
CA ILE A 58 -5.18 -3.36 7.08
C ILE A 58 -3.84 -3.56 7.77
N GLN A 59 -3.91 -4.11 8.98
CA GLN A 59 -2.72 -4.49 9.73
C GLN A 59 -2.55 -6.00 9.62
N PRO A 60 -1.37 -6.49 9.22
CA PRO A 60 -1.05 -7.91 9.34
C PRO A 60 -1.15 -8.28 10.82
N ASN A 61 -1.81 -9.40 11.12
CA ASN A 61 -1.81 -9.97 12.47
C ASN A 61 -0.44 -10.61 12.74
N LEU A 62 0.57 -9.78 12.92
CA LEU A 62 1.80 -10.16 13.61
C LEU A 62 1.39 -10.24 15.07
N THR A 63 1.47 -11.42 15.67
CA THR A 63 1.17 -11.61 17.09
C THR A 63 1.90 -10.53 17.90
N ALA A 64 1.13 -9.58 18.43
CA ALA A 64 1.63 -8.38 19.11
C ALA A 64 2.44 -8.67 20.39
N ASP A 65 2.53 -9.95 20.78
CA ASP A 65 3.33 -10.45 21.89
C ASP A 65 4.80 -10.72 21.52
N GLU A 66 5.15 -10.76 20.23
CA GLU A 66 6.54 -10.91 19.81
C GLU A 66 7.24 -9.54 19.90
N PRO A 67 8.29 -9.39 20.73
CA PRO A 67 8.98 -8.12 20.88
C PRO A 67 9.48 -7.59 19.52
N ASP A 68 9.52 -6.26 19.36
CA ASP A 68 9.94 -5.55 18.12
C ASP A 68 11.29 -6.05 17.54
N GLU A 69 12.14 -6.68 18.36
CA GLU A 69 13.41 -7.28 17.93
C GLU A 69 13.30 -8.69 17.30
N THR A 70 12.18 -9.39 17.49
CA THR A 70 11.93 -10.74 16.96
C THR A 70 11.14 -10.75 15.66
N LEU A 71 10.40 -9.67 15.37
CA LEU A 71 9.74 -9.53 14.08
C LEU A 71 10.81 -9.40 12.98
N PRO A 72 10.68 -10.13 11.87
CA PRO A 72 11.61 -9.99 10.77
C PRO A 72 11.54 -8.54 10.28
N ARG A 73 12.60 -7.77 10.54
CA ARG A 73 12.75 -6.43 10.01
C ARG A 73 12.81 -6.55 8.48
N TRP A 74 11.66 -6.34 7.85
CA TRP A 74 11.55 -6.35 6.40
C TRP A 74 12.46 -5.27 5.81
N ASP A 75 12.99 -5.53 4.61
CA ASP A 75 13.75 -4.53 3.87
C ASP A 75 12.75 -3.62 3.15
N ASP A 76 12.57 -2.42 3.68
CA ASP A 76 11.70 -1.37 3.15
C ASP A 76 11.91 -1.11 1.64
N ARG A 77 13.08 -1.47 1.09
CA ARG A 77 13.44 -1.30 -0.33
C ARG A 77 12.80 -2.31 -1.28
N ARG A 78 12.14 -3.35 -0.77
CA ARG A 78 11.67 -4.48 -1.59
C ARG A 78 10.26 -4.96 -1.24
N ASN A 79 9.46 -4.10 -0.62
CA ASN A 79 8.04 -4.36 -0.46
C ASN A 79 7.32 -4.00 -1.76
N TRP A 80 6.62 -4.97 -2.36
CA TRP A 80 5.87 -4.78 -3.60
C TRP A 80 4.40 -5.05 -3.32
N VAL A 81 3.52 -4.22 -3.85
CA VAL A 81 2.08 -4.44 -3.82
C VAL A 81 1.55 -4.73 -5.23
N GLY A 82 0.67 -5.73 -5.32
CA GLY A 82 -0.17 -5.99 -6.48
C GLY A 82 -1.63 -6.00 -6.06
N PHE A 83 -2.51 -5.37 -6.85
CA PHE A 83 -3.92 -5.25 -6.47
C PHE A 83 -4.88 -5.35 -7.66
N ASP A 84 -5.99 -6.06 -7.47
CA ASP A 84 -7.14 -6.07 -8.39
C ASP A 84 -8.45 -5.78 -7.65
N ASP A 85 -9.61 -6.11 -8.24
CA ASP A 85 -10.91 -5.83 -7.62
C ASP A 85 -11.22 -6.70 -6.39
N GLU A 86 -10.56 -7.84 -6.24
CA GLU A 86 -10.88 -8.88 -5.25
C GLU A 86 -9.73 -9.13 -4.28
N MET A 87 -8.48 -8.91 -4.69
CA MET A 87 -7.31 -9.31 -3.93
C MET A 87 -6.24 -8.22 -3.84
N VAL A 88 -5.65 -8.06 -2.65
CA VAL A 88 -4.37 -7.37 -2.45
C VAL A 88 -3.30 -8.40 -2.16
N ILE A 89 -2.21 -8.34 -2.91
CA ILE A 89 -1.03 -9.19 -2.74
C ILE A 89 0.13 -8.30 -2.30
N VAL A 90 0.82 -8.70 -1.23
CA VAL A 90 2.01 -8.01 -0.74
C VAL A 90 3.18 -8.99 -0.68
N LEU A 91 4.22 -8.70 -1.45
CA LEU A 91 5.51 -9.38 -1.35
C LEU A 91 6.39 -8.63 -0.35
N LYS A 92 6.93 -9.35 0.63
CA LYS A 92 7.84 -8.83 1.64
C LYS A 92 9.14 -9.62 1.62
N GLU A 93 10.27 -8.93 1.53
CA GLU A 93 11.59 -9.53 1.65
C GLU A 93 12.21 -9.13 2.99
N THR A 94 12.73 -10.10 3.74
CA THR A 94 13.55 -9.82 4.93
C THR A 94 14.98 -9.49 4.51
N LYS A 95 15.75 -8.86 5.40
CA LYS A 95 17.18 -8.59 5.15
C LYS A 95 18.02 -9.83 4.85
N ASP A 96 17.58 -11.00 5.28
CA ASP A 96 18.25 -12.28 5.01
C ASP A 96 17.91 -12.83 3.62
N GLY A 97 17.11 -12.10 2.81
CA GLY A 97 16.64 -12.53 1.50
C GLY A 97 15.47 -13.52 1.56
N ARG A 98 14.80 -13.68 2.72
CA ARG A 98 13.59 -14.51 2.79
C ARG A 98 12.41 -13.73 2.27
N GLU A 99 11.74 -14.27 1.27
CA GLU A 99 10.52 -13.71 0.70
C GLU A 99 9.28 -14.33 1.33
N SER A 100 8.26 -13.51 1.58
CA SER A 100 6.94 -13.93 2.05
C SER A 100 5.86 -13.21 1.25
N LEU A 101 4.88 -13.97 0.76
CA LEU A 101 3.73 -13.45 0.03
C LEU A 101 2.51 -13.47 0.96
N VAL A 102 1.88 -12.31 1.13
CA VAL A 102 0.63 -12.18 1.89
C VAL A 102 -0.48 -11.82 0.91
N VAL A 103 -1.56 -12.60 0.93
CA VAL A 103 -2.75 -12.38 0.10
C VAL A 103 -3.91 -12.00 1.01
N TYR A 104 -4.53 -10.88 0.70
CA TYR A 104 -5.77 -10.41 1.31
C TYR A 104 -6.88 -10.54 0.29
N ASP A 105 -7.91 -11.31 0.65
CA ASP A 105 -9.11 -11.54 -0.15
C ASP A 105 -10.26 -10.66 0.37
N PHE A 106 -10.93 -9.95 -0.53
CA PHE A 106 -12.02 -9.02 -0.27
C PHE A 106 -13.37 -9.47 -0.87
N SER A 107 -13.46 -10.72 -1.34
CA SER A 107 -14.71 -11.32 -1.83
C SER A 107 -15.77 -11.55 -0.74
#